data_AF-A0AAU7NH30-F1
#
_entry.id   AF-A0AAU7NH30-F1
#
_cell.length_a   1.000
_cell.length_b   1.000
_cell.length_c   1.000
_cell.angle_alpha   90.00
_cell.angle_beta   90.00
_cell.angle_gamma   90.00
#
_symmetry.space_group_name_H-M   'P 1'
#
loop_
_entity.id
_entity.type
_entity.pdbx_description
1 polymer ?
#
loop_
_entity_poly.entity_id
_entity_poly.type
_entity_poly.pdbx_seq_one_letter_code
_entity_poly.pdbx_strand_id
1 'polypeptide(L)'
;MFISKARHHGVCAEYERKVLELSNQLSQLDFSMEGNGGPYKRILECREAAKIADTLPPAQARQLLFRLSFIDSWLTDLIPLMTRNMRAEHKELWENALSALPAGEIYAEAMYPMPAQGSYRHV
;
A
#
# COMPACT_ATOMS: atom_id res chain seq x y z
N MET A 1 20.67 -19.82 31.78
CA MET A 1 21.72 -19.05 31.10
C MET A 1 21.46 -17.57 31.39
N PHE A 2 22.15 -16.99 32.37
CA PHE A 2 21.98 -15.57 32.73
C PHE A 2 22.87 -14.73 31.82
N ILE A 3 22.27 -13.95 30.92
CA ILE A 3 23.01 -12.95 30.14
C ILE A 3 23.46 -11.89 31.14
N SER A 4 24.77 -11.64 31.23
CA SER A 4 25.28 -10.59 32.11
C SER A 4 24.68 -9.24 31.71
N LYS A 5 24.34 -8.40 32.68
CA LYS A 5 23.76 -7.06 32.45
C LYS A 5 24.62 -6.23 31.48
N ALA A 6 25.94 -6.42 31.50
CA ALA A 6 26.87 -5.78 30.58
C ALA A 6 26.73 -6.30 29.14
N ARG A 7 26.57 -7.61 28.94
CA ARG A 7 26.35 -8.22 27.62
C ARG A 7 24.99 -7.80 27.04
N HIS A 8 23.96 -7.69 27.87
CA HIS A 8 22.65 -7.20 27.45
C HIS A 8 22.72 -5.74 26.98
N HIS A 9 23.36 -4.85 27.75
CA HIS A 9 23.53 -3.45 27.33
C HIS A 9 24.36 -3.32 26.06
N GLY A 10 25.42 -4.12 25.88
CA GLY A 10 26.21 -4.12 24.66
C GLY A 10 25.39 -4.48 23.42
N VAL A 11 24.53 -5.50 23.54
CA VAL A 11 23.63 -5.92 22.45
C VAL A 11 22.58 -4.83 22.16
N CYS A 12 21.97 -4.21 23.19
CA CYS A 12 21.02 -3.12 23.00
C CYS A 12 21.67 -1.93 22.28
N ALA A 13 22.86 -1.50 22.70
CA ALA A 13 23.58 -0.39 22.08
C ALA A 13 23.96 -0.68 20.61
N GLU A 14 24.30 -1.93 20.29
CA GLU A 14 24.56 -2.34 18.91
C GLU A 14 23.30 -2.26 18.04
N TYR A 15 22.15 -2.73 18.55
CA TYR A 15 20.88 -2.63 17.84
C TYR A 15 20.42 -1.18 17.67
N GLU A 16 20.52 -0.34 18.71
CA GLU A 16 20.19 1.08 18.63
C GLU A 16 21.02 1.77 17.54
N ARG A 17 22.34 1.54 17.53
CA ARG A 17 23.23 2.09 16.50
C ARG A 17 22.83 1.63 15.10
N LYS A 18 22.50 0.35 14.94
CA LYS A 18 22.11 -0.22 13.64
C LYS A 18 20.76 0.31 13.15
N VAL A 19 19.80 0.50 14.04
CA VAL A 19 18.51 1.16 13.74
C VAL A 19 18.76 2.60 13.29
N LEU A 20 19.67 3.32 13.96
CA LEU A 20 20.02 4.70 13.61
C LEU A 20 20.70 4.79 12.23
N GLU A 21 21.63 3.87 11.94
CA GLU A 21 22.30 3.76 10.65
C GLU A 21 21.29 3.50 9.52
N LEU A 22 20.43 2.49 9.69
CA LEU A 22 19.39 2.15 8.71
C LEU A 22 18.39 3.30 8.53
N SER A 23 18.01 3.99 9.61
CA SER A 23 17.12 5.16 9.54
C SER A 23 17.76 6.31 8.77
N ASN A 24 19.06 6.55 8.96
CA ASN A 24 19.80 7.53 8.20
C ASN A 24 19.89 7.15 6.72
N GLN A 25 20.22 5.90 6.42
CA GLN A 25 20.25 5.39 5.05
C GLN A 25 18.87 5.54 4.37
N LEU A 26 17.79 5.19 5.08
CA LEU A 26 16.43 5.34 4.58
C LEU A 26 16.05 6.81 4.36
N SER A 27 16.51 7.71 5.23
CA SER A 27 16.26 9.16 5.08
C SER A 27 17.00 9.80 3.90
N GLN A 28 18.10 9.18 3.46
CA GLN A 28 18.86 9.60 2.28
C GLN A 28 18.31 9.01 0.97
N LEU A 29 17.47 7.97 1.05
CA LEU A 29 16.75 7.48 -0.11
C LEU A 29 15.64 8.47 -0.44
N ASP A 30 15.86 9.24 -1.50
CA ASP A 30 14.83 10.11 -2.03
C ASP A 30 13.79 9.28 -2.80
N PHE A 31 12.76 8.85 -2.07
CA PHE A 31 11.57 8.25 -2.67
C PHE A 31 10.64 9.29 -3.29
N SER A 32 10.98 10.58 -3.22
CA SER A 32 10.24 11.63 -3.92
C SER A 32 10.48 11.46 -5.43
N MET A 33 9.67 10.59 -6.03
CA MET A 33 9.50 10.52 -7.47
C MET A 33 8.78 11.80 -7.92
N GLU A 34 9.46 12.95 -7.85
CA GLU A 34 8.92 14.23 -8.27
C GLU A 34 8.31 14.07 -9.68
N GLY A 35 7.00 14.33 -9.78
CA GLY A 35 6.26 14.32 -11.04
C GLY A 35 5.51 13.02 -11.41
N ASN A 36 5.81 11.86 -10.82
CA ASN A 36 5.16 10.59 -11.21
C ASN A 36 4.33 9.93 -10.10
N GLY A 37 3.94 10.70 -9.09
CA GLY A 37 2.98 10.31 -8.05
C GLY A 37 3.44 9.29 -7.02
N GLY A 38 4.71 8.85 -7.06
CA GLY A 38 5.30 8.07 -5.97
C GLY A 38 4.47 6.82 -5.59
N PRO A 39 4.29 6.54 -4.29
CA PRO A 39 3.43 5.45 -3.83
C PRO A 39 1.95 5.66 -4.20
N TYR A 40 1.46 6.90 -4.24
CA TYR A 40 0.06 7.21 -4.57
C TYR A 40 -0.35 6.66 -5.94
N LYS A 41 0.49 6.90 -6.96
CA LYS A 41 0.22 6.39 -8.32
C LYS A 41 0.12 4.86 -8.34
N ARG A 42 1.01 4.17 -7.62
CA ARG A 42 1.01 2.69 -7.58
C ARG A 42 -0.22 2.14 -6.88
N ILE A 43 -0.70 2.83 -5.84
CA ILE A 43 -1.96 2.49 -5.18
C ILE A 43 -3.13 2.68 -6.15
N LEU A 44 -3.19 3.80 -6.87
CA LEU A 44 -4.22 4.04 -7.88
C LEU A 44 -4.22 2.96 -8.97
N GLU A 45 -3.06 2.59 -9.49
CA GLU A 45 -2.91 1.49 -10.46
C GLU A 45 -3.42 0.15 -9.89
N CYS A 46 -3.20 -0.14 -8.59
CA CYS A 46 -3.75 -1.34 -7.95
C CYS A 46 -5.28 -1.32 -7.92
N ARG A 47 -5.89 -0.16 -7.63
CA ARG A 47 -7.34 0.02 -7.57
C ARG A 47 -7.98 -0.04 -8.95
N GLU A 48 -7.34 0.54 -9.96
CA GLU A 48 -7.77 0.44 -11.35
C GLU A 48 -7.70 -1.00 -11.86
N ALA A 49 -6.63 -1.74 -11.55
CA ALA A 49 -6.51 -3.15 -11.88
C ALA A 49 -7.58 -4.00 -11.18
N ALA A 50 -7.96 -3.65 -9.96
CA ALA A 50 -9.03 -4.35 -9.23
C ALA A 50 -10.39 -4.21 -9.91
N LYS A 51 -10.70 -3.03 -10.47
CA LYS A 51 -11.97 -2.77 -11.17
C LYS A 51 -12.20 -3.65 -12.40
N ILE A 52 -11.12 -4.12 -13.04
CA ILE A 52 -11.19 -4.96 -14.23
C ILE A 52 -10.91 -6.44 -13.93
N ALA A 53 -10.78 -6.81 -12.66
CA ALA A 53 -10.45 -8.17 -12.26
C ALA A 53 -11.57 -9.18 -12.58
N ASP A 54 -12.82 -8.71 -12.71
CA ASP A 54 -13.99 -9.52 -13.09
C ASP A 54 -13.90 -10.09 -14.52
N THR A 55 -13.04 -9.50 -15.36
CA THR A 55 -12.73 -10.01 -16.71
C THR A 55 -11.90 -11.30 -16.69
N LEU A 56 -11.34 -11.66 -15.54
CA LEU A 56 -10.52 -12.86 -15.35
C LEU A 56 -11.34 -14.06 -14.84
N PRO A 57 -10.86 -15.30 -15.05
CA PRO A 57 -11.46 -16.47 -14.43
C PRO A 57 -11.55 -16.32 -12.90
N PRO A 58 -12.64 -16.78 -12.24
CA PRO A 58 -12.91 -16.46 -10.83
C PRO A 58 -11.77 -16.76 -9.85
N ALA A 59 -11.05 -17.88 -10.04
CA ALA A 59 -9.91 -18.23 -9.20
C ALA A 59 -8.72 -17.27 -9.38
N GLN A 60 -8.46 -16.83 -10.62
CA GLN A 60 -7.39 -15.88 -10.94
C GLN A 60 -7.76 -14.47 -10.48
N ALA A 61 -9.01 -14.05 -10.69
CA ALA A 61 -9.56 -12.80 -10.20
C ALA A 61 -9.38 -12.68 -8.67
N ARG A 62 -9.81 -13.70 -7.92
CA ARG A 62 -9.67 -13.74 -6.46
C ARG A 62 -8.20 -13.64 -6.02
N GLN A 63 -7.31 -14.41 -6.64
CA GLN A 63 -5.89 -14.35 -6.30
C GLN A 63 -5.27 -12.98 -6.60
N LEU A 64 -5.61 -12.39 -7.75
CA LEU A 64 -5.17 -11.04 -8.11
C LEU A 64 -5.66 -10.02 -7.08
N LEU A 65 -6.95 -10.04 -6.73
CA LEU A 65 -7.54 -9.10 -5.78
C LEU A 65 -6.89 -9.17 -4.40
N PHE A 66 -6.58 -10.37 -3.89
CA PHE A 66 -5.83 -10.51 -2.64
C PHE A 66 -4.43 -9.89 -2.70
N ARG A 67 -3.74 -10.04 -3.83
CA ARG A 67 -2.40 -9.47 -4.01
C ARG A 67 -2.45 -7.96 -4.13
N LEU A 68 -3.41 -7.44 -4.89
CA LEU A 68 -3.62 -6.00 -5.06
C LEU A 68 -4.00 -5.35 -3.73
N SER A 69 -4.94 -5.91 -2.97
CA SER A 69 -5.34 -5.35 -1.67
C SER A 69 -4.20 -5.36 -0.65
N PHE A 70 -3.35 -6.40 -0.68
CA PHE A 70 -2.16 -6.46 0.17
C PHE A 70 -1.16 -5.35 -0.20
N ILE A 71 -0.86 -5.19 -1.49
CA ILE A 71 0.09 -4.16 -1.97
C ILE A 71 -0.45 -2.76 -1.69
N ASP A 72 -1.74 -2.49 -1.96
CA ASP A 72 -2.39 -1.21 -1.66
C ASP A 72 -2.27 -0.86 -0.18
N SER A 73 -2.63 -1.79 0.71
CA SER A 73 -2.53 -1.59 2.16
C SER A 73 -1.09 -1.31 2.59
N TRP A 74 -0.14 -2.13 2.12
CA TRP A 74 1.27 -1.97 2.48
C TRP A 74 1.85 -0.64 1.98
N LEU A 75 1.53 -0.22 0.76
CA LEU A 75 1.96 1.07 0.22
C LEU A 75 1.31 2.23 0.95
N THR A 76 0.04 2.10 1.33
CA THR A 76 -0.69 3.10 2.10
C THR A 76 0.00 3.36 3.45
N ASP A 77 0.40 2.29 4.15
CA ASP A 77 1.13 2.40 5.42
C ASP A 77 2.50 3.09 5.27
N LEU A 78 3.10 3.00 4.08
CA LEU A 78 4.41 3.58 3.77
C LEU A 78 4.34 5.01 3.22
N ILE A 79 3.16 5.54 2.87
CA ILE A 79 3.00 6.91 2.34
C ILE A 79 3.74 7.94 3.21
N PRO A 80 3.56 8.00 4.54
CA PRO A 80 4.19 9.05 5.36
C PRO A 80 5.72 9.06 5.27
N LEU A 81 6.33 7.89 5.08
CA LEU A 81 7.77 7.72 4.95
C LEU A 81 8.24 8.09 3.54
N MET A 82 7.55 7.58 2.52
CA MET A 82 7.95 7.73 1.12
C MET A 82 7.68 9.12 0.54
N THR A 83 6.79 9.89 1.16
CA THR A 83 6.39 11.22 0.67
C THR A 83 6.81 12.34 1.61
N ARG A 84 7.76 12.08 2.52
CA ARG A 84 8.26 13.05 3.50
C ARG A 84 8.81 14.33 2.85
N ASN A 85 9.45 14.19 1.70
CA ASN A 85 10.06 15.30 0.95
C ASN A 85 9.18 15.79 -0.21
N MET A 86 7.98 15.21 -0.40
CA MET A 86 7.07 15.62 -1.46
C MET A 86 6.46 16.98 -1.13
N ARG A 87 6.39 17.87 -2.13
CA ARG A 87 5.70 19.17 -2.01
C ARG A 87 4.24 18.98 -1.61
N ALA A 88 3.77 19.83 -0.69
CA ALA A 88 2.42 19.74 -0.12
C ALA A 88 1.31 19.77 -1.20
N GLU A 89 1.45 20.65 -2.20
CA GLU A 89 0.54 20.75 -3.35
C GLU A 89 0.40 19.45 -4.15
N HIS A 90 1.51 18.74 -4.39
CA HIS A 90 1.51 17.45 -5.07
C HIS A 90 0.88 16.39 -4.19
N LYS A 91 1.24 16.39 -2.90
CA LYS A 91 0.72 15.44 -1.93
C LYS A 91 -0.81 15.52 -1.86
N GLU A 92 -1.36 16.73 -1.72
CA GLU A 92 -2.81 16.98 -1.66
C GLU A 92 -3.52 16.52 -2.94
N LEU A 93 -2.96 16.82 -4.12
CA LEU A 93 -3.51 16.34 -5.40
C LEU A 93 -3.63 14.82 -5.43
N TRP A 94 -2.61 14.10 -4.96
CA TRP A 94 -2.62 12.64 -4.94
C TRP A 94 -3.51 12.04 -3.85
N GLU A 95 -3.59 12.66 -2.67
CA GLU A 95 -4.53 12.27 -1.62
C GLU A 95 -5.98 12.42 -2.07
N ASN A 96 -6.30 13.50 -2.78
CA ASN A 96 -7.61 13.70 -3.41
C ASN A 96 -7.91 12.63 -4.45
N ALA A 97 -6.93 12.28 -5.30
CA ALA A 97 -7.09 11.20 -6.27
C ALA A 97 -7.33 9.84 -5.59
N LEU A 98 -6.61 9.52 -4.50
CA LEU A 98 -6.86 8.31 -3.73
C LEU A 98 -8.23 8.30 -3.07
N SER A 99 -8.70 9.44 -2.59
CA SER A 99 -10.01 9.57 -1.93
C SER A 99 -11.17 9.34 -2.89
N ALA A 100 -10.99 9.63 -4.18
CA ALA A 100 -11.98 9.35 -5.22
C ALA A 100 -12.12 7.85 -5.55
N LEU A 101 -11.18 7.01 -5.08
CA LEU A 101 -11.17 5.57 -5.28
C LEU A 101 -10.96 4.86 -3.94
N PRO A 102 -11.93 4.87 -3.01
CA PRO A 102 -11.74 4.31 -1.68
C PRO A 102 -11.52 2.79 -1.72
N ALA A 103 -10.42 2.31 -1.14
CA ALA A 103 -10.01 0.91 -1.20
C ALA A 103 -11.11 -0.05 -0.71
N GLY A 104 -11.82 0.31 0.36
CA GLY A 104 -12.90 -0.51 0.91
C GLY A 104 -14.01 -0.78 -0.11
N GLU A 105 -14.44 0.23 -0.86
CA GLU A 105 -15.48 0.08 -1.89
C GLU A 105 -14.93 -0.69 -3.09
N ILE A 106 -13.75 -0.30 -3.60
CA ILE A 106 -13.12 -0.93 -4.76
C ILE A 106 -12.93 -2.44 -4.58
N TYR A 107 -12.33 -2.85 -3.46
CA TYR A 107 -12.07 -4.27 -3.22
C TYR A 107 -13.33 -5.02 -2.80
N ALA A 108 -14.28 -4.40 -2.10
CA ALA A 108 -15.56 -5.05 -1.77
C ALA A 108 -16.38 -5.32 -3.04
N GLU A 109 -16.52 -4.34 -3.93
CA GLU A 109 -17.21 -4.48 -5.21
C GLU A 109 -16.55 -5.54 -6.09
N ALA A 110 -15.21 -5.54 -6.17
CA ALA A 110 -14.49 -6.50 -7.00
C ALA A 110 -14.52 -7.94 -6.43
N MET A 111 -14.52 -8.10 -5.10
CA MET A 111 -14.60 -9.43 -4.46
C MET A 111 -16.02 -10.00 -4.43
N TYR A 112 -17.03 -9.14 -4.39
CA TYR A 112 -18.45 -9.50 -4.36
C TYR A 112 -19.22 -8.71 -5.41
N PRO A 113 -18.98 -8.96 -6.71
CA PRO A 113 -19.69 -8.27 -7.77
C PRO A 113 -21.17 -8.58 -7.63
N MET A 114 -21.98 -7.55 -7.40
CA MET A 114 -23.42 -7.69 -7.36
C MET A 114 -23.88 -8.26 -8.71
N PRO A 115 -24.80 -9.26 -8.72
CA PRO A 115 -25.33 -9.75 -9.98
C PRO A 115 -25.97 -8.57 -10.71
N ALA A 116 -25.59 -8.38 -11.98
CA ALA A 116 -26.16 -7.35 -12.82
C ALA A 116 -27.69 -7.40 -12.72
N GLN A 117 -28.32 -6.28 -12.36
CA GLN A 117 -29.78 -6.15 -12.31
C GLN A 117 -30.34 -6.45 -13.70
N GLY A 118 -30.74 -7.71 -13.95
CA GLY A 118 -31.17 -8.11 -15.29
C GLY A 118 -31.36 -9.60 -15.57
N SER A 119 -31.28 -10.50 -14.58
CA SER A 119 -31.53 -11.93 -14.82
C SER A 119 -32.44 -12.57 -13.77
N TYR A 120 -33.59 -11.96 -13.52
CA TYR A 120 -34.77 -12.72 -13.10
C TYR A 120 -35.64 -12.96 -14.35
N ARG A 121 -35.30 -13.98 -15.14
CA ARG A 121 -36.29 -14.62 -16.01
C ARG A 121 -37.10 -15.55 -15.11
N HIS A 122 -38.31 -15.11 -14.77
CA HIS A 122 -39.35 -16.00 -14.28
C HIS A 122 -39.56 -17.13 -15.30
N VAL A 123 -39.39 -18.36 -14.86
CA VAL A 123 -40.01 -19.55 -15.46
C VAL A 123 -40.75 -20.26 -14.34
#